data_AF-A0AAX2D9M3-F1
#
_entry.id   AF-A0AAX2D9M3-F1
#
_cell.length_a   1.000
_cell.length_b   1.000
_cell.length_c   1.000
_cell.angle_alpha   90.00
_cell.angle_beta   90.00
_cell.angle_gamma   90.00
#
_symmetry.space_group_name_H-M   'P 1'
#
loop_
_entity.id
_entity.type
_entity.pdbx_description
1 polymer ?
#
loop_
_entity_poly.entity_id
_entity_poly.type
_entity_poly.pdbx_seq_one_letter_code
_entity_poly.pdbx_strand_id
1 'polypeptide(L)'
;MLETPALQRTATLPPPLDTRYQVETPEGIDLPLRPAGLMPRALAFAIDLGIRGLILGFLFGILAFFGDLGIGLGSILLFIVSWWYMVLFEVLRQGCSPGKQMMGLRVVQDDGRPIGWSASLIRNLLRFVDMLPFGYTFGAISCLQHPAFKRLGDLAAGTLVVYREQPVKRPALPSVLPVRPPFALSLNEQRAVLGFAERQAELSQARVNELATILAAPLNVQPPRAVAELNGIARGLLGPT
;
A
#
# COMPACT_ATOMS: atom_id res chain seq x y z
N MET A 1 20.81 -8.03 -45.13
CA MET A 1 21.14 -7.19 -43.95
C MET A 1 20.47 -5.85 -44.15
N LEU A 2 19.36 -5.60 -43.46
CA LEU A 2 18.70 -4.30 -43.42
C LEU A 2 18.60 -3.93 -41.95
N GLU A 3 19.55 -3.14 -41.47
CA GLU A 3 19.47 -2.54 -40.14
C GLU A 3 18.35 -1.49 -40.17
N THR A 4 17.33 -1.69 -39.35
CA THR A 4 16.27 -0.70 -39.15
C THR A 4 16.83 0.33 -38.17
N PRO A 5 17.05 1.60 -38.55
CA PRO A 5 17.56 2.58 -37.62
C PRO A 5 16.48 2.82 -36.57
N ALA A 6 16.78 2.47 -35.32
CA ALA A 6 15.91 2.76 -34.19
C ALA A 6 15.69 4.27 -34.16
N LEU A 7 14.45 4.71 -34.40
CA LEU A 7 14.06 6.11 -34.35
C LEU A 7 14.50 6.68 -32.99
N GLN A 8 15.45 7.62 -33.03
CA GLN A 8 15.83 8.38 -31.84
C GLN A 8 14.58 9.10 -31.35
N ARG A 9 14.12 8.72 -30.16
CA ARG A 9 12.91 9.26 -29.54
C ARG A 9 13.24 10.65 -28.99
N THR A 10 13.21 11.67 -29.85
CA THR A 10 13.58 13.08 -29.53
C THR A 10 12.50 13.85 -28.77
N ALA A 11 11.34 13.24 -28.48
CA ALA A 11 10.32 13.87 -27.66
C ALA A 11 10.66 13.68 -26.17
N THR A 12 10.97 14.78 -25.48
CA THR A 12 10.90 14.82 -24.01
C THR A 12 9.48 14.42 -23.62
N LEU A 13 9.32 13.20 -23.11
CA LEU A 13 8.01 12.75 -22.63
C LEU A 13 7.54 13.76 -21.58
N PRO A 14 6.34 14.34 -21.71
CA PRO A 14 5.79 15.15 -20.64
C PRO A 14 5.84 14.31 -19.36
N PRO A 15 6.19 14.92 -18.21
CA PRO A 15 6.25 14.19 -16.97
C PRO A 15 4.93 13.43 -16.80
N PRO A 16 4.97 12.12 -16.47
CA PRO A 16 3.75 11.35 -16.32
C PRO A 16 2.83 12.05 -15.33
N LEU A 17 1.52 12.04 -15.61
CA LEU A 17 0.48 12.48 -14.66
C LEU A 17 0.39 11.47 -13.51
N ASP A 18 1.48 11.32 -12.75
CA ASP A 18 1.59 10.45 -11.60
C ASP A 18 1.82 11.32 -10.37
N THR A 19 1.09 11.05 -9.31
CA THR A 19 1.26 11.73 -8.01
C THR A 19 2.44 11.10 -7.27
N ARG A 20 3.62 11.08 -7.91
CA ARG A 20 4.86 10.66 -7.27
C ARG A 20 5.63 11.88 -6.82
N TYR A 21 5.95 11.90 -5.54
CA TYR A 21 6.78 12.89 -4.91
C TYR A 21 8.16 12.27 -4.69
N GLN A 22 9.15 12.75 -5.43
CA GLN A 22 10.54 12.29 -5.27
C GLN A 22 11.15 13.00 -4.06
N VAL A 23 11.75 12.20 -3.19
CA VAL A 23 12.42 12.67 -1.98
C VAL A 23 13.81 12.07 -1.96
N GLU A 24 14.81 12.92 -1.81
CA GLU A 24 16.16 12.50 -1.49
C GLU A 24 16.21 12.05 -0.04
N THR A 25 16.48 10.77 0.17
CA THR A 25 16.74 10.26 1.50
C THR A 25 18.10 10.73 2.00
N PRO A 26 18.33 10.73 3.31
CA PRO A 26 19.62 11.17 3.88
C PRO A 26 20.78 10.24 3.54
N GLU A 27 20.49 9.05 3.05
CA GLU A 27 21.44 8.11 2.45
C GLU A 27 21.81 8.46 1.00
N GLY A 28 21.23 9.54 0.45
CA GLY A 28 21.48 10.02 -0.92
C GLY A 28 20.71 9.24 -2.00
N ILE A 29 19.64 8.54 -1.62
CA ILE A 29 18.83 7.73 -2.54
C ILE A 29 17.49 8.41 -2.79
N ASP A 30 17.11 8.55 -4.06
CA ASP A 30 15.78 9.05 -4.45
C ASP A 30 14.70 7.99 -4.19
N LEU A 31 13.81 8.28 -3.24
CA LEU A 31 12.62 7.47 -2.99
C LEU A 31 11.38 8.10 -3.64
N PRO A 32 10.71 7.39 -4.57
CA PRO A 32 9.44 7.82 -5.11
C PRO A 32 8.33 7.54 -4.09
N LEU A 33 7.87 8.57 -3.38
CA LEU A 33 6.74 8.49 -2.48
C LEU A 33 5.44 8.75 -3.23
N ARG A 34 4.34 8.12 -2.81
CA ARG A 34 2.99 8.39 -3.33
C ARG A 34 2.15 9.07 -2.25
N PRO A 35 2.04 10.41 -2.24
CA PRO A 35 1.19 11.13 -1.29
C PRO A 35 -0.26 10.64 -1.35
N ALA A 36 -0.88 10.52 -0.18
CA ALA A 36 -2.28 10.19 -0.07
C ALA A 36 -3.12 11.47 -0.13
N GLY A 37 -4.08 11.51 -1.06
CA GLY A 37 -5.02 12.62 -1.18
C GLY A 37 -5.99 12.75 0.00
N LEU A 38 -6.85 13.76 -0.05
CA LEU A 38 -7.79 14.09 1.03
C LEU A 38 -8.75 12.93 1.38
N MET A 39 -9.32 12.25 0.37
CA MET A 39 -10.37 11.24 0.59
C MET A 39 -9.90 10.00 1.36
N PRO A 40 -8.80 9.31 0.98
CA PRO A 40 -8.25 8.21 1.78
C PRO A 40 -7.91 8.61 3.22
N ARG A 41 -7.41 9.85 3.41
CA ARG A 41 -7.11 10.40 4.74
C ARG A 41 -8.38 10.61 5.57
N ALA A 42 -9.43 11.13 4.96
CA ALA A 42 -10.73 11.33 5.61
C ALA A 42 -11.37 10.00 6.02
N LEU A 43 -11.31 8.98 5.15
CA LEU A 43 -11.80 7.64 5.45
C LEU A 43 -10.99 6.97 6.57
N ALA A 44 -9.66 7.06 6.53
CA ALA A 44 -8.81 6.58 7.61
C ALA A 44 -9.16 7.25 8.95
N PHE A 45 -9.39 8.57 8.94
CA PHE A 45 -9.83 9.32 10.10
C PHE A 45 -11.21 8.88 10.60
N ALA A 46 -12.17 8.65 9.70
CA ALA A 46 -13.51 8.18 10.06
C ALA A 46 -13.48 6.80 10.72
N ILE A 47 -12.65 5.87 10.22
CA ILE A 47 -12.44 4.55 10.83
C ILE A 47 -11.83 4.71 12.23
N ASP A 48 -10.78 5.52 12.37
CA ASP A 48 -10.17 5.78 13.68
C ASP A 48 -11.16 6.45 14.66
N LEU A 49 -12.03 7.33 14.17
CA LEU A 49 -13.09 7.96 14.97
C LEU A 49 -14.11 6.92 15.44
N GLY A 50 -14.53 6.00 14.57
CA GLY A 50 -15.41 4.89 14.93
C GLY A 50 -14.80 3.97 15.99
N ILE A 51 -13.53 3.59 15.82
CA ILE A 51 -12.80 2.76 16.80
C ILE A 51 -12.71 3.46 18.15
N ARG A 52 -12.34 4.75 18.19
CA ARG A 52 -12.31 5.54 19.43
C ARG A 52 -13.69 5.65 20.06
N GLY A 53 -14.73 5.87 19.26
CA GLY A 53 -16.11 5.96 19.71
C GLY A 53 -16.58 4.67 20.36
N LEU A 54 -16.25 3.51 19.79
CA LEU A 54 -16.56 2.20 20.37
C LEU A 54 -15.80 1.97 21.69
N ILE A 55 -14.49 2.26 21.72
CA ILE A 55 -13.67 2.13 22.94
C ILE A 55 -14.21 3.02 24.06
N LEU A 56 -14.45 4.29 23.75
CA LEU A 56 -14.96 5.25 24.73
C LEU A 56 -16.38 4.88 25.16
N GLY A 57 -17.28 4.56 24.24
CA GLY A 57 -18.66 4.18 24.56
C GLY A 57 -18.73 2.95 25.47
N PHE A 58 -17.92 1.92 25.18
CA PHE A 58 -17.81 0.75 26.04
C PHE A 58 -17.28 1.11 27.44
N LEU A 59 -16.19 1.89 27.52
CA LEU A 59 -15.61 2.28 28.80
C LEU A 59 -16.53 3.20 29.61
N PHE A 60 -17.18 4.18 28.97
CA PHE A 60 -18.19 5.02 29.61
C PHE A 60 -19.38 4.20 30.12
N GLY A 61 -19.80 3.16 29.39
CA GLY A 61 -20.84 2.23 29.86
C GLY A 61 -20.45 1.52 31.16
N ILE A 62 -19.19 1.11 31.29
CA ILE A 62 -18.65 0.51 32.54
C ILE A 62 -18.52 1.57 33.64
N LEU A 63 -17.99 2.74 33.31
CA LEU A 63 -17.74 3.80 34.29
C LEU A 63 -19.05 4.39 34.83
N ALA A 64 -20.14 4.35 34.07
CA ALA A 64 -21.45 4.82 34.49
C ALA A 64 -21.95 4.14 35.77
N PHE A 65 -21.55 2.89 36.04
CA PHE A 65 -21.90 2.18 37.29
C PHE A 65 -21.26 2.81 38.56
N PHE A 66 -20.26 3.68 38.40
CA PHE A 66 -19.52 4.32 39.49
C PHE A 66 -19.98 5.75 39.78
N GLY A 67 -21.07 6.23 39.17
CA GLY A 67 -21.62 7.57 39.41
C GLY A 67 -20.61 8.69 39.12
N ASP A 68 -20.49 9.65 40.05
CA ASP A 68 -19.62 10.84 39.89
C ASP A 68 -18.14 10.51 39.69
N LEU A 69 -17.65 9.47 40.37
CA LEU A 69 -16.28 8.97 40.17
C LEU A 69 -16.08 8.47 38.74
N GLY A 70 -17.10 7.80 38.19
CA GLY A 70 -17.13 7.36 36.81
C GLY A 70 -17.07 8.52 35.81
N ILE A 71 -17.76 9.62 36.08
CA ILE A 71 -17.72 10.82 35.24
C ILE A 71 -16.31 11.46 35.24
N GLY A 72 -15.68 11.56 36.42
CA GLY A 72 -14.33 12.08 36.57
C GLY A 72 -13.29 11.25 35.82
N LEU A 73 -13.28 9.93 36.05
CA LEU A 73 -12.40 9.01 35.33
C LEU A 73 -12.70 8.98 33.82
N GLY A 74 -13.98 9.08 33.43
CA GLY A 74 -14.42 9.12 32.04
C GLY A 74 -13.88 10.35 31.32
N SER A 75 -13.82 11.49 31.99
CA SER A 75 -13.29 12.74 31.45
C SER A 75 -11.78 12.67 31.23
N ILE A 76 -11.03 12.08 32.16
CA ILE A 76 -9.59 11.81 32.01
C ILE A 76 -9.35 10.86 30.83
N LEU A 77 -10.13 9.79 30.74
CA LEU A 77 -10.04 8.82 29.65
C LEU A 77 -10.37 9.47 28.29
N LEU A 78 -11.42 10.28 28.23
CA LEU A 78 -11.80 11.03 27.03
C LEU A 78 -10.66 11.92 26.57
N PHE A 79 -10.00 12.64 27.49
CA PHE A 79 -8.84 13.44 27.20
C PHE A 79 -7.69 12.57 26.64
N ILE A 80 -7.34 11.49 27.33
CA ILE A 80 -6.25 10.61 26.90
C ILE A 80 -6.50 10.05 25.50
N VAL A 81 -7.68 9.48 25.25
CA VAL A 81 -8.00 8.88 23.94
C VAL A 81 -8.09 9.95 22.85
N SER A 82 -8.65 11.12 23.14
CA SER A 82 -8.82 12.18 22.13
C SER A 82 -7.46 12.71 21.65
N TRP A 83 -6.55 12.97 22.59
CA TRP A 83 -5.25 13.58 22.34
C TRP A 83 -4.16 12.57 22.01
N TRP A 84 -4.03 11.49 22.77
CA TRP A 84 -2.89 10.59 22.68
C TRP A 84 -3.06 9.42 21.72
N TYR A 85 -4.29 9.00 21.37
CA TYR A 85 -4.50 7.86 20.47
C TYR A 85 -3.71 8.00 19.16
N MET A 86 -3.80 9.17 18.48
CA MET A 86 -3.09 9.35 17.22
C MET A 86 -1.58 9.36 17.44
N VAL A 87 -1.11 10.07 18.46
CA VAL A 87 0.32 10.22 18.74
C VAL A 87 0.95 8.87 19.05
N LEU A 88 0.33 8.10 19.95
CA LEU A 88 0.81 6.78 20.36
C LEU A 88 0.86 5.83 19.17
N PHE A 89 -0.18 5.76 18.35
CA PHE A 89 -0.13 4.84 17.20
C PHE A 89 0.79 5.30 16.09
N GLU A 90 0.92 6.60 15.86
CA GLU A 90 1.89 7.11 14.90
C GLU A 90 3.32 6.83 15.32
N VAL A 91 3.66 6.94 16.60
CA VAL A 91 5.04 6.67 17.03
C VAL A 91 5.30 5.17 17.21
N LEU A 92 4.40 4.45 17.90
CA LEU A 92 4.59 3.04 18.23
C LEU A 92 4.40 2.10 17.03
N ARG A 93 3.64 2.50 16.01
CA ARG A 93 3.39 1.70 14.80
C ARG A 93 3.91 2.35 13.52
N GLN A 94 5.05 3.04 13.60
CA GLN A 94 5.78 3.55 12.43
C GLN A 94 4.89 4.38 11.48
N GLY A 95 4.09 5.27 12.06
CA GLY A 95 3.19 6.18 11.35
C GLY A 95 1.81 5.62 11.02
N CYS A 96 1.43 4.46 11.57
CA CYS A 96 0.18 3.77 11.22
C CYS A 96 -0.82 3.71 12.39
N SER A 97 -1.90 4.50 12.31
CA SER A 97 -3.11 4.24 13.10
C SER A 97 -3.92 3.08 12.49
N PRO A 98 -4.83 2.44 13.23
CA PRO A 98 -5.69 1.38 12.69
C PRO A 98 -6.42 1.78 11.40
N GLY A 99 -7.04 2.96 11.38
CA GLY A 99 -7.72 3.46 10.19
C GLY A 99 -6.78 3.66 9.02
N LYS A 100 -5.60 4.24 9.26
CA LYS A 100 -4.56 4.39 8.22
C LYS A 100 -4.06 3.03 7.73
N GLN A 101 -3.87 2.07 8.63
CA GLN A 101 -3.44 0.72 8.27
C GLN A 101 -4.45 0.03 7.35
N MET A 102 -5.75 0.13 7.66
CA MET A 102 -6.82 -0.41 6.82
C MET A 102 -6.88 0.26 5.44
N MET A 103 -6.60 1.57 5.38
CA MET A 103 -6.51 2.32 4.13
C MET A 103 -5.16 2.16 3.41
N GLY A 104 -4.24 1.33 3.91
CA GLY A 104 -2.91 1.15 3.33
C GLY A 104 -2.04 2.40 3.38
N LEU A 105 -2.23 3.27 4.37
CA LEU A 105 -1.53 4.54 4.54
C LEU A 105 -0.51 4.45 5.68
N ARG A 106 0.54 5.27 5.59
CA ARG A 106 1.45 5.55 6.71
C ARG A 106 1.89 7.00 6.68
N VAL A 107 2.33 7.49 7.84
CA VAL A 107 2.95 8.81 7.91
C VAL A 107 4.46 8.71 8.04
N VAL A 108 5.15 9.46 7.20
CA VAL A 108 6.61 9.58 7.17
C VAL A 108 7.03 11.03 7.35
N GLN A 109 8.30 11.26 7.65
CA GLN A 109 8.91 12.58 7.54
C GLN A 109 9.07 12.95 6.05
N ASP A 110 9.34 14.22 5.79
CA ASP A 110 9.56 14.71 4.43
C ASP A 110 10.70 13.99 3.72
N ASP A 111 11.72 13.54 4.46
CA ASP A 111 12.86 12.75 3.96
C ASP A 111 12.56 11.23 3.87
N GLY A 112 11.31 10.81 4.05
CA GLY A 112 10.88 9.41 4.00
C GLY A 112 11.15 8.57 5.27
N ARG A 113 11.85 9.14 6.26
CA ARG A 113 12.12 8.50 7.55
C ARG A 113 10.85 8.21 8.37
N PRO A 114 10.88 7.25 9.31
CA PRO A 114 9.80 7.05 10.27
C PRO A 114 9.51 8.31 11.09
N ILE A 115 8.25 8.50 11.47
CA ILE A 115 7.86 9.66 12.28
C ILE A 115 8.35 9.55 13.74
N GLY A 116 8.85 10.67 14.28
CA GLY A 116 9.22 10.80 15.69
C GLY A 116 8.12 11.41 16.56
N TRP A 117 8.37 11.45 17.88
CA TRP A 117 7.44 12.00 18.87
C TRP A 117 7.08 13.47 18.64
N SER A 118 8.08 14.33 18.43
CA SER A 118 7.89 15.77 18.24
C SER A 118 6.99 16.08 17.03
N ALA A 119 7.32 15.50 15.87
CA ALA A 119 6.57 15.67 14.64
C ALA A 119 5.11 15.17 14.79
N SER A 120 4.90 14.02 15.44
CA SER A 120 3.56 13.49 15.68
C SER A 120 2.75 14.40 16.63
N LEU A 121 3.37 14.91 17.70
CA LEU A 121 2.74 15.84 18.65
C LEU A 121 2.34 17.16 17.98
N ILE A 122 3.26 17.82 17.29
CA ILE A 122 3.02 19.10 16.59
C ILE A 122 1.84 18.97 15.64
N ARG A 123 1.86 17.92 14.81
CA ARG A 123 0.81 17.69 13.84
C ARG A 123 -0.54 17.37 14.49
N ASN A 124 -0.56 16.61 15.57
CA ASN A 124 -1.80 16.28 16.25
C ASN A 124 -2.37 17.44 17.08
N LEU A 125 -1.52 18.33 17.58
CA LEU A 125 -1.94 19.58 18.24
C LEU A 125 -2.58 20.54 17.21
N LEU A 126 -1.95 20.73 16.07
CA LEU A 126 -2.48 21.57 14.98
C LEU A 126 -3.73 20.98 14.32
N ARG A 127 -4.09 19.73 14.62
CA ARG A 127 -5.37 19.15 14.22
C ARG A 127 -6.57 19.95 14.74
N PHE A 128 -6.43 20.61 15.90
CA PHE A 128 -7.49 21.49 16.42
C PHE A 128 -7.69 22.71 15.52
N VAL A 129 -6.60 23.25 14.96
CA VAL A 129 -6.64 24.36 13.99
C VAL A 129 -7.21 23.88 12.65
N ASP A 130 -6.82 22.69 12.21
CA ASP A 130 -7.38 22.06 11.01
C ASP A 130 -8.92 21.90 11.09
N MET A 131 -9.47 21.74 12.31
CA MET A 131 -10.90 21.57 12.62
C MET A 131 -11.71 22.88 12.66
N LEU A 132 -11.10 24.01 12.34
CA LEU A 132 -11.79 25.30 12.23
C LEU A 132 -12.14 25.62 10.75
N PRO A 133 -13.09 26.54 10.49
CA PRO A 133 -14.12 27.03 11.41
C PRO A 133 -15.29 26.04 11.57
N PHE A 134 -15.54 25.18 10.58
CA PHE A 134 -16.64 24.19 10.60
C PHE A 134 -16.10 22.80 10.25
N GLY A 135 -15.65 22.06 11.26
CA GLY A 135 -15.00 20.77 11.06
C GLY A 135 -13.66 20.92 10.33
N TYR A 136 -13.22 19.90 9.59
CA TYR A 136 -11.87 19.88 8.99
C TYR A 136 -11.65 20.82 7.78
N THR A 137 -12.28 22.00 7.76
CA THR A 137 -12.28 22.90 6.59
C THR A 137 -10.88 23.44 6.27
N PHE A 138 -10.18 24.02 7.25
CA PHE A 138 -8.81 24.50 7.03
C PHE A 138 -7.86 23.36 6.63
N GLY A 139 -7.98 22.20 7.28
CA GLY A 139 -7.20 21.03 6.94
C GLY A 139 -7.44 20.56 5.50
N ALA A 140 -8.71 20.56 5.06
CA ALA A 140 -9.08 20.18 3.70
C ALA A 140 -8.57 21.18 2.65
N ILE A 141 -8.72 22.49 2.89
CA ILE A 141 -8.24 23.54 1.99
C ILE A 141 -6.71 23.44 1.84
N SER A 142 -5.98 23.38 2.95
CA SER A 142 -4.51 23.24 2.93
C SER A 142 -4.08 21.97 2.19
N CYS A 143 -4.75 20.86 2.43
CA CYS A 143 -4.49 19.59 1.76
C CYS A 143 -4.77 19.66 0.26
N LEU A 144 -5.79 20.38 -0.20
CA LEU A 144 -6.11 20.49 -1.63
C LEU A 144 -5.23 21.51 -2.37
N GLN A 145 -4.72 22.52 -1.66
CA GLN A 145 -3.86 23.56 -2.23
C GLN A 145 -2.40 23.13 -2.34
N HIS A 146 -1.95 22.19 -1.50
CA HIS A 146 -0.56 21.73 -1.52
C HIS A 146 -0.34 20.58 -2.52
N PRO A 147 0.68 20.62 -3.40
CA PRO A 147 0.90 19.59 -4.43
C PRO A 147 1.13 18.18 -3.86
N ALA A 148 1.70 18.10 -2.65
CA ALA A 148 1.90 16.83 -1.93
C ALA A 148 0.75 16.50 -0.94
N PHE A 149 -0.41 17.14 -1.05
CA PHE A 149 -1.57 16.90 -0.19
C PHE A 149 -1.29 17.02 1.32
N LYS A 150 -0.49 18.02 1.73
CA LYS A 150 -0.14 18.27 3.13
C LYS A 150 -1.16 19.21 3.77
N ARG A 151 -1.64 18.87 4.97
CA ARG A 151 -2.44 19.80 5.80
C ARG A 151 -1.52 20.70 6.63
N LEU A 152 -2.08 21.70 7.31
CA LEU A 152 -1.31 22.64 8.14
C LEU A 152 -0.43 21.94 9.18
N GLY A 153 -0.98 20.95 9.88
CA GLY A 153 -0.22 20.14 10.82
C GLY A 153 0.91 19.33 10.19
N ASP A 154 0.74 18.88 8.93
CA ASP A 154 1.79 18.14 8.23
C ASP A 154 2.93 19.07 7.80
N LEU A 155 2.58 20.28 7.33
CA LEU A 155 3.52 21.33 6.95
C LEU A 155 4.38 21.78 8.13
N ALA A 156 3.75 22.07 9.26
CA ALA A 156 4.46 22.50 10.47
C ALA A 156 5.34 21.40 11.08
N ALA A 157 4.97 20.14 10.90
CA ALA A 157 5.73 19.01 11.43
C ALA A 157 6.78 18.45 10.46
N GLY A 158 6.84 18.92 9.21
CA GLY A 158 7.74 18.38 8.18
C GLY A 158 7.43 16.92 7.85
N THR A 159 6.15 16.62 7.60
CA THR A 159 5.68 15.24 7.42
C THR A 159 4.78 15.07 6.20
N LEU A 160 4.66 13.82 5.75
CA LEU A 160 3.89 13.44 4.59
C LEU A 160 3.13 12.14 4.84
N VAL A 161 1.84 12.11 4.48
CA VAL A 161 1.05 10.87 4.49
C VAL A 161 1.16 10.22 3.12
N VAL A 162 1.64 8.99 3.09
CA VAL A 162 1.91 8.24 1.86
C VAL A 162 1.18 6.90 1.85
N TYR A 163 0.91 6.40 0.66
CA TYR A 163 0.54 4.99 0.51
C TYR A 163 1.71 4.10 0.91
N ARG A 164 1.43 3.08 1.70
CA ARG A 164 2.39 2.01 1.97
C ARG A 164 2.60 1.24 0.68
N GLU A 165 3.85 0.97 0.35
CA GLU A 165 4.17 -0.03 -0.65
C GLU A 165 3.64 -1.37 -0.14
N GLN A 166 2.65 -1.89 -0.85
CA GLN A 166 2.24 -3.27 -0.63
C GLN A 166 3.34 -4.15 -1.24
N PRO A 167 3.88 -5.12 -0.48
CA PRO A 167 4.82 -6.06 -1.07
C PRO A 167 4.15 -6.67 -2.29
N VAL A 168 4.83 -6.60 -3.44
CA VAL A 168 4.35 -7.21 -4.68
C VAL A 168 4.06 -8.67 -4.36
N LYS A 169 2.77 -9.03 -4.33
CA LYS A 169 2.36 -10.40 -4.04
C LYS A 169 2.87 -11.24 -5.20
N ARG A 170 3.94 -12.00 -4.97
CA ARG A 170 4.47 -12.90 -5.98
C ARG A 170 3.35 -13.87 -6.36
N PRO A 171 3.02 -14.00 -7.64
CA PRO A 171 2.06 -14.99 -8.08
C PRO A 171 2.45 -16.38 -7.56
N ALA A 172 1.48 -17.08 -6.98
CA ALA A 172 1.73 -18.40 -6.44
C ALA A 172 1.67 -19.42 -7.58
N LEU A 173 2.80 -20.06 -7.88
CA LEU A 173 2.81 -21.19 -8.80
C LEU A 173 2.31 -22.47 -8.12
N PRO A 174 1.68 -23.39 -8.89
CA PRO A 174 1.35 -24.72 -8.39
C PRO A 174 2.55 -25.46 -7.81
N SER A 175 2.33 -26.22 -6.73
CA SER A 175 3.33 -27.09 -6.10
C SER A 175 3.52 -28.38 -6.89
N VAL A 176 4.20 -28.27 -8.03
CA VAL A 176 4.60 -29.39 -8.89
C VAL A 176 6.12 -29.53 -8.88
N LEU A 177 6.62 -30.74 -9.08
CA LEU A 177 8.06 -30.98 -9.22
C LEU A 177 8.60 -30.19 -10.41
N PRO A 178 9.76 -29.51 -10.27
CA PRO A 178 10.35 -28.74 -11.35
C PRO A 178 10.82 -29.66 -12.48
N VAL A 179 10.48 -29.29 -13.71
CA VAL A 179 10.88 -30.02 -14.92
C VAL A 179 11.71 -29.09 -15.80
N ARG A 180 12.71 -29.65 -16.49
CA ARG A 180 13.50 -28.90 -17.47
C ARG A 180 12.80 -28.93 -18.82
N PRO A 181 12.69 -27.77 -19.52
CA PRO A 181 12.09 -27.76 -20.84
C PRO A 181 12.94 -28.60 -21.82
N PRO A 182 12.31 -29.29 -22.79
CA PRO A 182 13.00 -30.16 -23.74
C PRO A 182 13.89 -29.40 -24.74
N PHE A 183 13.69 -28.08 -24.85
CA PHE A 183 14.49 -27.19 -25.69
C PHE A 183 14.71 -25.86 -24.97
N ALA A 184 15.64 -25.05 -25.48
CA ALA A 184 15.91 -23.73 -24.93
C ALA A 184 14.75 -22.77 -25.22
N LEU A 185 14.14 -22.23 -24.16
CA LEU A 185 13.07 -21.23 -24.26
C LEU A 185 13.67 -19.82 -24.34
N SER A 186 13.21 -19.01 -25.28
CA SER A 186 13.47 -17.56 -25.33
C SER A 186 12.82 -16.84 -24.13
N LEU A 187 13.25 -15.60 -23.84
CA LEU A 187 12.68 -14.80 -22.74
C LEU A 187 11.16 -14.60 -22.87
N ASN A 188 10.66 -14.44 -24.10
CA ASN A 188 9.22 -14.28 -24.33
C ASN A 188 8.45 -15.58 -24.07
N GLU A 189 9.01 -16.73 -24.44
CA GLU A 189 8.42 -18.04 -24.16
C GLU A 189 8.46 -18.38 -22.67
N GLN A 190 9.56 -18.09 -21.99
CA GLN A 190 9.66 -18.24 -20.53
C GLN A 190 8.60 -17.40 -19.81
N ARG A 191 8.43 -16.13 -20.22
CA ARG A 191 7.36 -15.26 -19.70
C ARG A 191 5.97 -15.78 -20.01
N ALA A 192 5.76 -16.40 -21.17
CA ALA A 192 4.46 -16.99 -21.53
C ALA A 192 4.14 -18.21 -20.65
N VAL A 193 5.11 -19.10 -20.42
CA VAL A 193 4.96 -20.28 -19.54
C VAL A 193 4.70 -19.86 -18.09
N LEU A 194 5.48 -18.90 -17.58
CA LEU A 194 5.24 -18.31 -16.25
C LEU A 194 3.86 -17.66 -16.19
N GLY A 195 3.53 -16.77 -17.14
CA GLY A 195 2.25 -16.07 -17.17
C GLY A 195 1.03 -16.98 -17.36
N PHE A 196 1.19 -18.18 -17.94
CA PHE A 196 0.19 -19.24 -17.92
C PHE A 196 0.05 -19.81 -16.51
N ALA A 197 1.15 -20.25 -15.90
CA ALA A 197 1.12 -20.91 -14.61
C ALA A 197 0.64 -19.97 -13.47
N GLU A 198 0.95 -18.69 -13.55
CA GLU A 198 0.52 -17.65 -12.61
C GLU A 198 -0.99 -17.36 -12.69
N ARG A 199 -1.57 -17.40 -13.90
CA ARG A 199 -2.98 -17.01 -14.13
C ARG A 199 -3.93 -18.17 -14.33
N GLN A 200 -3.46 -19.42 -14.38
CA GLN A 200 -4.33 -20.58 -14.62
C GLN A 200 -5.47 -20.71 -13.60
N ALA A 201 -5.27 -20.22 -12.37
CA ALA A 201 -6.29 -20.22 -11.32
C ALA A 201 -7.46 -19.26 -11.61
N GLU A 202 -7.27 -18.28 -12.49
CA GLU A 202 -8.28 -17.34 -12.96
C GLU A 202 -8.99 -17.83 -14.23
N LEU A 203 -8.51 -18.92 -14.85
CA LEU A 203 -9.03 -19.48 -16.09
C LEU A 203 -9.96 -20.66 -15.83
N SER A 204 -10.92 -20.88 -16.74
CA SER A 204 -11.73 -22.11 -16.72
C SER A 204 -10.87 -23.34 -17.04
N GLN A 205 -11.23 -24.50 -16.50
CA GLN A 205 -10.49 -25.75 -16.76
C GLN A 205 -10.41 -26.08 -18.26
N ALA A 206 -11.46 -25.79 -19.02
CA ALA A 206 -11.46 -25.94 -20.47
C ALA A 206 -10.39 -25.06 -21.15
N ARG A 207 -10.26 -23.79 -20.73
CA ARG A 207 -9.26 -22.87 -21.29
C ARG A 207 -7.85 -23.25 -20.89
N VAL A 208 -7.64 -23.68 -19.64
CA VAL A 208 -6.34 -24.18 -19.17
C VAL A 208 -5.88 -25.37 -20.02
N ASN A 209 -6.78 -26.33 -20.25
CA ASN A 209 -6.49 -27.50 -21.07
C ASN A 209 -6.25 -27.15 -22.54
N GLU A 210 -7.04 -26.23 -23.11
CA GLU A 210 -6.86 -25.76 -24.49
C GLU A 210 -5.47 -25.12 -24.67
N LEU A 211 -5.10 -24.17 -23.81
CA LEU A 211 -3.80 -23.49 -23.88
C LEU A 211 -2.64 -24.45 -23.67
N ALA A 212 -2.77 -25.40 -22.74
CA ALA A 212 -1.76 -26.42 -22.52
C ALA A 212 -1.64 -27.37 -23.73
N THR A 213 -2.75 -27.69 -24.38
CA THR A 213 -2.78 -28.57 -25.56
C THR A 213 -2.05 -27.96 -26.75
N ILE A 214 -2.10 -26.64 -26.93
CA ILE A 214 -1.34 -25.94 -27.98
C ILE A 214 0.17 -26.21 -27.83
N LEU A 215 0.66 -26.34 -26.59
CA LEU A 215 2.07 -26.58 -26.27
C LEU A 215 2.42 -28.07 -26.12
N ALA A 216 1.44 -28.97 -26.16
CA ALA A 216 1.66 -30.41 -26.00
C ALA A 216 2.58 -30.98 -27.09
N ALA A 217 2.36 -30.59 -28.35
CA ALA A 217 3.18 -31.05 -29.48
C ALA A 217 4.63 -30.49 -29.43
N PRO A 218 4.86 -29.16 -29.29
CA PRO A 218 6.22 -28.61 -29.14
C PRO A 218 6.99 -29.21 -27.96
N LEU A 219 6.33 -29.46 -26.82
CA LEU A 219 6.97 -30.03 -25.64
C LEU A 219 7.15 -31.56 -25.71
N ASN A 220 6.62 -32.23 -26.73
CA ASN A 220 6.63 -33.68 -26.87
C ASN A 220 5.94 -34.39 -25.67
N VAL A 221 4.81 -33.86 -25.21
CA VAL A 221 4.03 -34.35 -24.06
C VAL A 221 2.61 -34.72 -24.51
N GLN A 222 2.02 -35.74 -23.90
CA GLN A 222 0.61 -36.06 -24.15
C GLN A 222 -0.33 -34.95 -23.63
N PRO A 223 -1.41 -34.60 -24.36
CA PRO A 223 -2.32 -33.51 -23.95
C PRO A 223 -2.82 -33.58 -22.50
N PRO A 224 -3.17 -34.76 -21.93
CA PRO A 224 -3.61 -34.85 -20.53
C PRO A 224 -2.54 -34.47 -19.50
N ARG A 225 -1.25 -34.54 -19.86
CA ARG A 225 -0.11 -34.20 -18.99
C ARG A 225 0.47 -32.82 -19.26
N ALA A 226 0.03 -32.15 -20.33
CA ALA A 226 0.59 -30.87 -20.76
C ALA A 226 0.49 -29.78 -19.69
N VAL A 227 -0.60 -29.74 -18.92
CA VAL A 227 -0.77 -28.78 -17.81
C VAL A 227 0.25 -29.03 -16.70
N ALA A 228 0.45 -30.29 -16.31
CA ALA A 228 1.39 -30.66 -15.26
C ALA A 228 2.84 -30.36 -15.67
N GLU A 229 3.19 -30.63 -16.93
CA GLU A 229 4.50 -30.32 -17.50
C GLU A 229 4.77 -28.82 -17.58
N LEU A 230 3.83 -28.03 -18.09
CA LEU A 230 3.95 -26.57 -18.11
C LEU A 230 4.14 -25.98 -16.71
N ASN A 231 3.42 -26.51 -15.72
CA ASN A 231 3.58 -26.10 -14.33
C ASN A 231 4.95 -26.52 -13.76
N GLY A 232 5.46 -27.69 -14.11
CA GLY A 232 6.80 -28.14 -13.76
C GLY A 232 7.90 -27.27 -14.40
N ILE A 233 7.76 -26.92 -15.68
CA ILE A 233 8.68 -26.03 -16.40
C ILE A 233 8.66 -24.63 -15.77
N ALA A 234 7.47 -24.07 -15.50
CA ALA A 234 7.33 -22.78 -14.82
C ALA A 234 8.04 -22.77 -13.46
N ARG A 235 7.90 -23.85 -12.67
CA ARG A 235 8.59 -24.03 -11.39
C ARG A 235 10.10 -24.13 -11.56
N GLY A 236 10.57 -24.83 -12.58
CA GLY A 236 11.99 -24.92 -12.92
C GLY A 236 12.62 -23.57 -13.29
N LEU A 237 11.87 -22.72 -14.02
CA LEU A 237 12.32 -21.39 -14.42
C LEU A 237 12.47 -20.41 -13.25
N LEU A 238 11.64 -20.55 -12.21
CA LEU A 238 11.72 -19.71 -11.00
C LEU A 238 12.87 -20.09 -10.06
N GLY A 239 13.44 -21.29 -10.21
CA GLY A 239 14.49 -21.82 -9.35
C GLY A 239 13.99 -22.37 -8.01
N PRO A 240 14.89 -22.98 -7.20
CA PRO A 240 14.55 -23.43 -5.86
C PRO A 240 14.20 -22.22 -4.98
N THR A 241 13.01 -22.25 -4.37
CA THR A 241 12.58 -21.31 -3.33
C THR A 241 13.21 -21.63 -1.99
#